data_AF-A0A653G3R6-F1
#
_entry.id   AF-A0A653G3R6-F1
#
_cell.length_a   1.000
_cell.length_b   1.000
_cell.length_c   1.000
_cell.angle_alpha   90.00
_cell.angle_beta   90.00
_cell.angle_gamma   90.00
#
_symmetry.space_group_name_H-M   'P 1'
#
loop_
_entity.id
_entity.type
_entity.pdbx_description
1 polymer ?
#
loop_
_entity_poly.entity_id
_entity_poly.type
_entity_poly.pdbx_seq_one_letter_code
_entity_poly.pdbx_strand_id
1 'polypeptide(L)'
;MTNLYLLSRKIHRLLVLIIAVIGVLMAGTGTLLKYTFISEKLTFIDLGLIRFLHNNLSPYFAIVFLGMLITGLFMYIFPFTRNK
;
A
#
# COMPACT_ATOMS: atom_id res chain seq x y z
N MET A 1 24.50 13.64 -1.95
CA MET A 1 23.20 13.32 -1.32
C MET A 1 21.98 13.80 -2.11
N THR A 2 22.05 14.92 -2.85
CA THR A 2 20.90 15.46 -3.60
C THR A 2 20.33 14.52 -4.66
N ASN A 3 21.18 13.77 -5.38
CA ASN A 3 20.73 12.76 -6.36
C ASN A 3 19.92 11.63 -5.71
N LEU A 4 20.33 11.19 -4.52
CA LEU A 4 19.62 10.16 -3.75
C LEU A 4 18.24 10.67 -3.30
N TYR A 5 18.16 11.93 -2.85
CA TYR A 5 16.88 12.58 -2.52
C TYR A 5 15.93 12.64 -3.72
N LEU A 6 16.43 13.08 -4.88
CA LEU A 6 15.62 13.14 -6.11
C LEU A 6 15.15 11.76 -6.57
N LEU A 7 16.01 10.74 -6.44
CA LEU A 7 15.66 9.35 -6.72
C LEU A 7 14.57 8.85 -5.74
N SER A 8 14.77 9.02 -4.44
CA SER A 8 13.79 8.65 -3.41
C SER A 8 12.45 9.32 -3.66
N ARG A 9 12.42 10.60 -4.05
CA ARG A 9 11.18 11.32 -4.38
C ARG A 9 10.47 10.75 -5.59
N LYS A 10 11.19 10.37 -6.64
CA LYS A 10 10.60 9.73 -7.83
C LYS A 10 10.01 8.35 -7.49
N ILE A 11 10.79 7.52 -6.78
CA ILE A 11 10.35 6.18 -6.36
C ILE A 11 9.14 6.29 -5.43
N HIS A 12 9.19 7.18 -4.43
CA HIS A 12 8.08 7.38 -3.49
C HIS A 12 6.78 7.74 -4.21
N ARG A 13 6.83 8.67 -5.17
CA ARG A 13 5.64 9.04 -5.96
C ARG A 13 5.05 7.85 -6.74
N LEU A 14 5.92 7.00 -7.30
CA LEU A 14 5.48 5.78 -7.99
C LEU A 14 4.82 4.81 -7.01
N LEU A 15 5.45 4.57 -5.86
CA LEU A 15 4.92 3.70 -4.81
C LEU A 15 3.59 4.21 -4.26
N VAL A 16 3.40 5.53 -4.12
CA VAL A 16 2.11 6.13 -3.73
C VAL A 16 1.01 5.80 -4.73
N LEU A 17 1.30 5.84 -6.03
CA LEU A 17 0.31 5.48 -7.05
C LEU A 17 -0.03 3.99 -6.99
N ILE A 18 0.99 3.14 -6.87
CA ILE A 18 0.79 1.69 -6.74
C ILE A 18 -0.05 1.39 -5.49
N ILE A 19 0.32 1.96 -4.34
CA ILE A 19 -0.36 1.68 -3.07
C ILE A 19 -1.79 2.19 -3.04
N ALA A 20 -2.10 3.28 -3.74
CA ALA A 20 -3.47 3.76 -3.84
C ALA A 20 -4.36 2.71 -4.51
N VAL A 21 -3.91 2.10 -5.60
CA VAL A 21 -4.65 1.07 -6.33
C VAL A 21 -4.83 -0.19 -5.47
N ILE A 22 -3.74 -0.76 -4.98
CA ILE A 22 -3.81 -1.99 -4.17
C ILE A 22 -4.47 -1.73 -2.81
N GLY A 23 -4.35 -0.52 -2.25
CA GLY A 23 -4.97 -0.12 -0.99
C GLY A 23 -6.47 -0.07 -1.08
N VAL A 24 -7.03 0.43 -2.19
CA VAL A 24 -8.49 0.39 -2.43
C VAL A 24 -8.99 -1.05 -2.52
N LEU A 25 -8.27 -1.93 -3.23
CA LEU A 25 -8.62 -3.36 -3.32
C LEU A 25 -8.52 -4.06 -1.95
N MET A 26 -7.47 -3.79 -1.19
CA MET A 26 -7.26 -4.32 0.16
C MET A 26 -8.32 -3.84 1.15
N ALA A 27 -8.70 -2.57 1.09
CA ALA A 27 -9.77 -2.01 1.89
C ALA A 27 -11.11 -2.67 1.54
N GLY A 28 -11.46 -2.76 0.25
CA GLY A 28 -12.71 -3.38 -0.20
C GLY A 28 -12.82 -4.84 0.22
N THR A 29 -11.79 -5.64 -0.08
CA THR A 29 -11.76 -7.06 0.31
C THR A 29 -11.74 -7.25 1.82
N GLY A 30 -11.00 -6.42 2.57
CA GLY A 30 -10.96 -6.46 4.03
C GLY A 30 -12.30 -6.08 4.68
N THR A 31 -12.99 -5.08 4.14
CA THR A 31 -14.34 -4.68 4.60
C THR A 31 -15.35 -5.80 4.37
N LEU A 32 -15.32 -6.44 3.19
CA LEU A 32 -16.23 -7.55 2.88
C LEU A 32 -15.99 -8.77 3.79
N LEU A 33 -14.72 -9.06 4.12
CA LEU A 33 -14.38 -10.14 5.06
C LEU A 33 -14.74 -9.80 6.51
N LYS A 34 -14.64 -8.53 6.91
CA LYS A 34 -14.94 -8.08 8.27
C LYS A 34 -16.45 -7.98 8.54
N TYR A 35 -17.23 -7.57 7.56
CA TYR A 35 -18.67 -7.33 7.70
C TYR A 35 -19.47 -8.33 6.88
N THR A 36 -19.57 -9.56 7.39
CA THR A 36 -20.17 -10.70 6.69
C THR A 36 -21.65 -10.51 6.34
N PHE A 37 -22.38 -9.68 7.09
CA PHE A 37 -23.76 -9.32 6.76
C PHE A 37 -23.90 -8.56 5.41
N ILE A 38 -22.82 -7.93 4.92
CA ILE A 38 -22.77 -7.30 3.59
C ILE A 38 -22.55 -8.37 2.52
N SER A 39 -21.64 -9.31 2.77
CA SER A 39 -21.39 -10.43 1.85
C SER A 39 -22.57 -11.38 1.73
N GLU A 40 -23.33 -11.60 2.81
CA GLU A 40 -24.55 -12.42 2.80
C GLU A 40 -25.63 -11.84 1.87
N LYS A 41 -25.66 -10.51 1.69
CA LYS A 41 -26.57 -9.84 0.75
C LYS A 41 -26.07 -9.87 -0.70
N LEU A 42 -24.79 -10.15 -0.91
CA LEU A 42 -24.15 -10.21 -2.22
C LEU A 42 -24.01 -11.67 -2.65
N THR A 43 -25.12 -12.25 -3.11
CA THR A 43 -25.22 -13.67 -3.51
C THR A 43 -24.26 -14.09 -4.64
N PHE A 44 -23.65 -13.14 -5.33
CA PHE A 44 -22.70 -13.37 -6.42
C PHE A 44 -21.23 -13.41 -5.98
N ILE A 45 -20.93 -13.09 -4.71
CA ILE A 45 -19.55 -12.95 -4.24
C ILE A 45 -19.19 -14.13 -3.33
N ASP A 46 -18.28 -14.98 -3.82
CA ASP A 46 -17.70 -16.07 -3.03
C ASP A 46 -16.69 -15.52 -2.00
N LEU A 47 -17.01 -15.71 -0.72
CA LEU A 47 -16.15 -15.36 0.41
C LEU A 47 -14.77 -16.05 0.36
N GLY A 48 -14.71 -17.27 -0.18
CA GLY A 48 -13.46 -18.01 -0.39
C GLY A 48 -12.55 -17.27 -1.37
N LEU A 49 -13.11 -16.77 -2.48
CA LEU A 49 -12.38 -15.98 -3.46
C LEU A 49 -11.92 -14.64 -2.88
N ILE A 50 -12.76 -13.92 -2.13
CA ILE A 50 -12.35 -12.67 -1.48
C ILE A 50 -11.18 -12.92 -0.52
N ARG A 51 -11.27 -13.97 0.30
CA ARG A 51 -10.20 -14.32 1.26
C ARG A 51 -8.90 -14.67 0.53
N PHE A 52 -8.99 -15.44 -0.55
CA PHE A 52 -7.84 -15.75 -1.39
C PHE A 52 -7.21 -14.47 -1.97
N LEU A 53 -8.02 -13.58 -2.55
CA LEU A 53 -7.53 -12.30 -3.09
C LEU A 53 -6.88 -11.43 -2.02
N HIS A 54 -7.56 -11.22 -0.89
CA HIS A 54 -7.06 -10.39 0.21
C HIS A 54 -5.70 -10.90 0.73
N ASN A 55 -5.59 -12.21 0.95
CA ASN A 55 -4.37 -12.81 1.49
C ASN A 55 -3.21 -12.77 0.48
N ASN A 56 -3.48 -12.93 -0.81
CA ASN A 56 -2.44 -12.83 -1.83
C ASN A 56 -2.02 -11.38 -2.09
N LEU A 57 -2.93 -10.41 -2.00
CA LEU A 57 -2.59 -8.98 -2.16
C LEU A 57 -1.85 -8.41 -0.94
N SER A 58 -2.08 -8.98 0.25
CA SER A 58 -1.52 -8.48 1.52
C SER A 58 0.02 -8.36 1.53
N PRO A 59 0.81 -9.37 1.09
CA PRO A 59 2.26 -9.24 1.00
C PRO A 59 2.72 -8.12 0.05
N TYR A 60 2.08 -7.98 -1.11
CA TYR A 60 2.42 -6.91 -2.07
C TYR A 60 2.13 -5.53 -1.47
N PHE A 61 1.00 -5.37 -0.78
CA PHE A 61 0.68 -4.15 -0.04
C PHE A 61 1.75 -3.84 1.01
N ALA A 62 2.16 -4.83 1.81
CA ALA A 62 3.18 -4.67 2.83
C ALA A 62 4.54 -4.25 2.24
N ILE A 63 4.98 -4.87 1.14
CA ILE A 63 6.25 -4.53 0.47
C ILE A 63 6.21 -3.08 -0.05
N VAL A 64 5.13 -2.69 -0.72
CA VAL A 64 4.98 -1.33 -1.25
C VAL A 64 4.95 -0.30 -0.11
N PHE A 65 4.21 -0.60 0.97
CA PHE A 65 4.13 0.26 2.15
C PHE A 65 5.49 0.43 2.83
N LEU A 66 6.25 -0.66 2.98
CA LEU A 66 7.61 -0.62 3.51
C LEU A 66 8.54 0.23 2.63
N GLY A 67 8.46 0.07 1.30
CA GLY A 67 9.19 0.91 0.36
C GLY A 67 8.85 2.40 0.49
N MET A 68 7.58 2.73 0.71
CA MET A 68 7.16 4.10 0.98
C MET A 68 7.73 4.64 2.29
N LEU A 69 7.73 3.82 3.35
CA LEU A 69 8.30 4.19 4.63
C LEU A 69 9.79 4.50 4.50
N ILE A 70 10.55 3.63 3.83
CA ILE A 70 12.00 3.82 3.60
C ILE A 70 12.23 5.11 2.80
N THR A 71 11.58 5.27 1.65
CA THR A 71 11.76 6.45 0.80
C THR A 71 11.29 7.75 1.47
N GLY A 72 10.22 7.69 2.28
CA GLY A 72 9.73 8.79 3.10
C GLY A 72 10.72 9.20 4.17
N LEU A 73 11.30 8.24 4.91
CA LEU A 73 12.34 8.48 5.91
C LEU A 73 13.58 9.13 5.28
N PHE A 74 14.04 8.64 4.12
CA PHE A 74 15.16 9.26 3.41
C PHE A 74 14.88 10.72 3.04
N MET A 75 13.67 11.02 2.54
CA MET A 75 13.29 12.40 2.22
C MET A 75 13.16 13.29 3.47
N TYR A 76 12.69 12.72 4.59
CA TYR A 76 12.55 13.42 5.86
C TYR A 76 13.91 13.77 6.49
N ILE A 77 14.88 12.85 6.42
CA ILE A 77 16.21 13.04 7.02
C ILE A 77 17.10 13.97 6.17
N PHE A 78 16.96 13.96 4.85
CA PHE A 78 17.80 14.74 3.92
C PHE A 78 18.02 16.23 4.27
N PRO A 79 17.02 17.03 4.67
CA PRO A 79 17.26 18.43 5.05
C PRO A 79 18.21 18.57 6.25
N PHE A 80 18.19 17.63 7.20
CA PHE A 80 19.07 17.66 8.38
C PHE A 80 20.52 17.30 8.05
N THR A 81 20.76 16.50 7.01
CA THR A 81 22.12 16.14 6.58
C THR A 81 22.73 17.11 5.58
N ARG A 82 21.94 18.01 4.99
CA ARG A 82 22.42 19.05 4.06
C ARG A 82 22.78 20.37 4.75
N ASN A 83 22.19 20.65 5.91
CA ASN A 83 22.44 21.86 6.71
C ASN A 83 23.60 21.68 7.72
N LYS A 84 24.31 20.56 7.66
CA LYS A 84 25.61 20.33 8.32
C LYS A 84 26.67 20.23 7.24
#